data_AF-A0A533UDU6-F1
#
_entry.id   AF-A0A533UDU6-F1
#
_cell.length_a   1.000
_cell.length_b   1.000
_cell.length_c   1.000
_cell.angle_alpha   90.00
_cell.angle_beta   90.00
_cell.angle_gamma   90.00
#
_symmetry.space_group_name_H-M   'P 1'
#
loop_
_entity.id
_entity.type
_entity.pdbx_description
1 polymer ?
#
loop_
_entity_poly.entity_id
_entity_poly.type
_entity_poly.pdbx_seq_one_letter_code
_entity_poly.pdbx_strand_id
1 'polypeptide(L)'
;MQSLHLRNDTLLEIATFLVRRWSERQKVTVGIVDQQEIQTKLKENKVIMFPLDRFYGTDFQKYRQFRTALWYESMRLKYSNKILSNDHAFGFLLNTLETRRIENKGRKEWRGMDEEIIFYYGFA
;
A
#
# COMPACT_ATOMS: atom_id res chain seq x y z
N MET A 1 6.97 -1.51 26.55
CA MET A 1 6.33 -0.90 25.37
C MET A 1 4.87 -1.31 25.38
N GLN A 2 3.93 -0.36 25.34
CA GLN A 2 2.49 -0.68 25.26
C GLN A 2 2.23 -1.38 23.92
N SER A 3 1.58 -2.55 23.94
CA SER A 3 1.11 -3.24 22.74
C SER A 3 -0.04 -2.44 22.13
N LEU A 4 0.03 -2.20 20.82
CA LEU A 4 -0.95 -1.40 20.11
C LEU A 4 -1.88 -2.36 19.36
N HIS A 5 -2.85 -2.93 20.08
CA HIS A 5 -3.89 -3.75 19.47
C HIS A 5 -4.92 -2.86 18.76
N LEU A 6 -4.63 -2.51 17.50
CA LEU A 6 -5.60 -1.86 16.60
C LEU A 6 -6.71 -2.83 16.25
N ARG A 7 -7.97 -2.47 16.56
CA ARG A 7 -9.15 -3.19 16.08
C ARG A 7 -9.22 -3.08 14.55
N ASN A 8 -9.55 -4.17 13.87
CA ASN A 8 -9.62 -4.24 12.40
C ASN A 8 -10.52 -3.16 11.79
N ASP A 9 -11.64 -2.82 12.45
CA ASP A 9 -12.56 -1.77 11.99
C ASP A 9 -11.87 -0.39 11.94
N THR A 10 -11.13 -0.05 13.00
CA THR A 10 -10.36 1.22 13.07
C THR A 10 -9.24 1.24 12.04
N LEU A 11 -8.55 0.12 11.85
CA LEU A 11 -7.51 0.02 10.83
C LEU A 11 -8.07 0.22 9.42
N LEU A 12 -9.25 -0.36 9.14
CA LEU A 12 -9.93 -0.20 7.86
C LEU A 12 -10.35 1.25 7.59
N GLU A 13 -10.86 1.95 8.61
CA GLU A 13 -11.21 3.37 8.52
C GLU A 13 -9.98 4.25 8.26
N ILE A 14 -8.90 4.04 9.02
CA ILE A 14 -7.61 4.73 8.82
C ILE A 14 -7.11 4.49 7.40
N ALA A 15 -7.12 3.23 6.95
CA ALA A 15 -6.65 2.87 5.63
C ALA A 15 -7.48 3.53 4.52
N THR A 16 -8.81 3.53 4.68
CA THR A 16 -9.73 4.17 3.74
C THR A 16 -9.49 5.68 3.66
N PHE A 17 -9.32 6.34 4.81
CA PHE A 17 -9.00 7.76 4.85
C PHE A 17 -7.68 8.05 4.13
N LEU A 18 -6.60 7.36 4.50
CA LEU A 18 -5.27 7.58 3.95
C LEU A 18 -5.23 7.36 2.44
N VAL A 19 -5.83 6.27 1.94
CA VAL A 19 -5.85 5.99 0.50
C VAL A 19 -6.56 7.10 -0.26
N ARG A 20 -7.71 7.57 0.23
CA ARG A 20 -8.45 8.67 -0.42
C ARG A 20 -7.65 9.97 -0.44
N ARG A 21 -6.92 10.26 0.64
CA ARG A 21 -6.09 11.46 0.74
C ARG A 21 -4.87 11.40 -0.17
N TRP A 22 -4.15 10.29 -0.17
CA TRP A 22 -2.92 10.13 -0.97
C TRP A 22 -3.19 9.91 -2.45
N SER A 23 -4.24 9.16 -2.79
CA SER A 23 -4.61 8.92 -4.19
C SER A 23 -5.42 10.05 -4.82
N GLU A 24 -5.93 10.98 -4.00
CA GLU A 24 -6.89 12.04 -4.38
C GLU A 24 -8.19 11.49 -4.99
N ARG A 25 -8.54 10.23 -4.70
CA ARG A 25 -9.76 9.57 -5.18
C ARG A 25 -10.72 9.28 -4.03
N GLN A 26 -11.82 10.04 -3.95
CA GLN A 26 -12.77 9.95 -2.83
C GLN A 26 -13.60 8.67 -2.79
N LYS A 27 -13.80 8.01 -3.93
CA LYS A 27 -14.67 6.82 -4.04
C LYS A 27 -13.91 5.50 -3.88
N VAL A 28 -12.64 5.54 -3.45
CA VAL A 28 -11.87 4.32 -3.26
C VAL A 28 -12.39 3.53 -2.07
N THR A 29 -12.43 2.22 -2.27
CA THR A 29 -12.76 1.23 -1.24
C THR A 29 -11.50 0.48 -0.83
N VAL A 30 -11.36 0.20 0.47
CA VAL A 30 -10.29 -0.62 1.01
C VAL A 30 -10.93 -1.90 1.56
N GLY A 31 -10.28 -3.04 1.33
CA GLY A 31 -10.62 -4.30 1.97
C GLY A 31 -9.39 -4.85 2.69
N ILE A 32 -9.61 -5.52 3.83
CA ILE A 32 -8.58 -6.29 4.52
C ILE A 32 -9.02 -7.75 4.42
N VAL A 33 -8.28 -8.54 3.65
CA VAL A 33 -8.60 -9.95 3.35
C VAL A 33 -7.34 -10.77 3.51
N ASP A 34 -7.44 -11.95 4.11
CA ASP A 34 -6.32 -12.88 4.18
C ASP A 34 -6.07 -13.49 2.78
N GLN A 35 -5.17 -12.86 2.03
CA GLN A 35 -4.77 -13.26 0.69
C GLN A 35 -3.25 -13.16 0.56
N GLN A 36 -2.71 -13.74 -0.52
CA GLN A 36 -1.27 -13.90 -0.70
C GLN A 36 -0.54 -12.57 -0.96
N GLU A 37 -1.17 -11.64 -1.69
CA GLU A 37 -0.53 -10.39 -2.11
C GLU A 37 -1.44 -9.19 -1.87
N ILE A 38 -0.84 -8.03 -1.68
CA ILE A 38 -1.56 -6.75 -1.67
C ILE A 38 -1.90 -6.39 -3.12
N GLN A 39 -3.14 -5.95 -3.37
CA GLN A 39 -3.61 -5.72 -4.72
C GLN A 39 -4.40 -4.42 -4.86
N THR A 40 -4.03 -3.62 -5.86
CA THR A 40 -4.87 -2.54 -6.38
C THR A 40 -5.63 -3.01 -7.60
N LYS A 41 -6.95 -2.82 -7.58
CA LYS A 41 -7.82 -2.97 -8.74
C LYS A 41 -8.19 -1.59 -9.28
N LEU A 42 -7.41 -1.10 -10.25
CA LEU A 42 -7.56 0.25 -10.82
C LEU A 42 -8.97 0.53 -11.35
N LYS A 43 -9.58 -0.43 -12.05
CA LYS A 43 -10.93 -0.28 -12.64
C LYS A 43 -12.04 -0.22 -11.58
N GLU A 44 -11.84 -0.94 -10.47
CA GLU A 44 -12.82 -1.02 -9.38
C GLU A 44 -12.61 0.10 -8.34
N ASN A 45 -11.56 0.92 -8.46
CA ASN A 45 -11.12 1.86 -7.40
C ASN A 45 -11.06 1.16 -6.03
N LYS A 46 -10.40 -0.01 -5.99
CA LYS A 46 -10.33 -0.85 -4.81
C LYS A 46 -8.89 -1.21 -4.48
N VAL A 47 -8.54 -1.10 -3.20
CA VAL A 47 -7.28 -1.62 -2.64
C VAL A 47 -7.61 -2.77 -1.71
N ILE A 48 -6.90 -3.88 -1.85
CA ILE A 48 -7.02 -5.04 -0.97
C ILE A 48 -5.69 -5.22 -0.26
N MET A 49 -5.72 -5.05 1.06
CA MET A 49 -4.59 -5.25 1.95
C MET A 49 -4.74 -6.61 2.64
N PHE A 50 -3.63 -7.21 3.07
CA PHE A 50 -3.67 -8.32 4.01
C PHE A 50 -3.71 -7.83 5.47
N PRO A 51 -4.11 -8.67 6.45
CA PRO A 51 -4.17 -8.30 7.87
C PRO A 51 -2.80 -7.96 8.47
N LEU A 52 -2.77 -7.17 9.55
CA LEU A 52 -1.51 -6.75 10.20
C LEU A 52 -0.61 -7.92 10.61
N ASP A 53 -1.20 -9.06 10.92
CA ASP A 53 -0.49 -10.26 11.39
C ASP A 53 0.44 -10.88 10.35
N ARG A 54 0.27 -10.56 9.06
CA ARG A 54 1.19 -10.99 8.01
C ARG A 54 2.47 -10.15 7.91
N PHE A 55 2.52 -8.97 8.54
CA PHE A 55 3.75 -8.18 8.61
C PHE A 55 4.65 -8.67 9.75
N TYR A 56 5.94 -8.38 9.64
CA TYR A 56 6.94 -8.87 10.59
C TYR A 56 7.20 -7.89 11.74
N GLY A 57 7.60 -8.42 12.90
CA GLY A 57 8.04 -7.62 14.05
C GLY A 57 6.92 -7.19 15.01
N THR A 58 7.19 -6.13 15.77
CA THR A 58 6.27 -5.56 16.77
C THR A 58 5.04 -4.92 16.13
N ASP A 59 3.95 -4.72 16.89
CA ASP A 59 2.72 -4.08 16.39
C ASP A 59 2.97 -2.75 15.68
N PHE A 60 3.90 -1.94 16.22
CA PHE A 60 4.27 -0.68 15.61
C PHE A 60 5.02 -0.85 14.28
N GLN A 61 5.95 -1.82 14.20
CA GLN A 61 6.65 -2.15 12.96
C GLN A 61 5.69 -2.70 11.90
N LYS A 62 4.76 -3.56 12.31
CA LYS A 62 3.69 -4.07 11.43
C LYS A 62 2.85 -2.93 10.87
N TYR A 63 2.45 -1.98 11.71
CA TYR A 63 1.70 -0.80 11.29
C TYR A 63 2.48 0.09 10.32
N ARG A 64 3.79 0.32 10.55
CA ARG A 64 4.64 1.07 9.60
C ARG A 64 4.68 0.39 8.24
N GLN A 65 4.90 -0.92 8.21
CA GLN A 65 4.90 -1.71 6.96
C GLN A 65 3.55 -1.63 6.24
N PHE A 66 2.45 -1.81 6.97
CA PHE A 66 1.09 -1.66 6.44
C PHE A 66 0.86 -0.29 5.83
N ARG A 67 1.23 0.78 6.55
CA ARG A 67 1.05 2.16 6.10
C ARG A 67 1.88 2.45 4.85
N THR A 68 3.12 1.95 4.79
CA THR A 68 3.98 2.12 3.62
C THR A 68 3.42 1.38 2.41
N ALA A 69 3.02 0.11 2.56
CA ALA A 69 2.33 -0.63 1.49
C ALA A 69 1.08 0.09 0.99
N LEU A 70 0.24 0.57 1.91
CA LEU A 70 -0.99 1.29 1.58
C LEU A 70 -0.71 2.54 0.75
N TRP A 71 0.38 3.24 1.06
CA TRP A 71 0.82 4.41 0.29
C TRP A 71 1.26 4.04 -1.12
N TYR A 72 2.04 2.96 -1.31
CA TYR A 72 2.39 2.48 -2.65
C TYR A 72 1.14 2.17 -3.48
N GLU A 73 0.15 1.50 -2.90
CA GLU A 73 -1.11 1.21 -3.58
C GLU A 73 -1.92 2.48 -3.88
N SER A 74 -1.84 3.49 -3.01
CA SER A 74 -2.41 4.81 -3.25
C SER A 74 -1.72 5.55 -4.40
N MET A 75 -0.39 5.48 -4.47
CA MET A 75 0.39 6.05 -5.57
C MET A 75 0.12 5.31 -6.88
N ARG A 76 -0.10 3.99 -6.81
CA ARG A 76 -0.49 3.15 -7.94
C ARG A 76 -1.86 3.57 -8.46
N LEU A 77 -2.83 3.77 -7.57
CA LEU A 77 -4.13 4.35 -7.93
C LEU A 77 -4.01 5.74 -8.56
N LYS A 78 -3.16 6.61 -8.02
CA LYS A 78 -3.02 7.99 -8.53
C LYS A 78 -2.35 8.04 -9.90
N TYR A 79 -1.28 7.25 -10.09
CA TYR A 79 -0.34 7.45 -11.19
C TYR A 79 -0.25 6.33 -12.21
N SER A 80 -0.77 5.14 -11.92
CA SER A 80 -0.70 4.00 -12.82
C SER A 80 -1.98 3.89 -13.65
N ASN A 81 -1.81 3.67 -14.95
CA ASN A 81 -2.92 3.41 -15.87
C ASN A 81 -3.20 1.92 -16.02
N LYS A 82 -2.20 1.08 -15.75
CA LYS A 82 -2.26 -0.37 -15.92
C LYS A 82 -1.37 -1.06 -14.88
N ILE A 83 -1.81 -2.22 -14.44
CA ILE A 83 -1.02 -3.17 -13.65
C ILE A 83 -0.93 -4.43 -14.51
N LEU A 84 0.27 -4.96 -14.72
CA LEU A 84 0.51 -6.16 -15.53
C LEU A 84 0.50 -7.40 -14.64
N SER A 85 0.27 -8.58 -15.23
CA SER A 85 0.47 -9.83 -14.48
C SER A 85 1.96 -10.05 -14.20
N ASN A 86 2.28 -10.50 -12.99
CA ASN A 86 3.63 -10.91 -12.59
C ASN A 86 4.00 -12.32 -13.08
N ASP A 87 3.06 -13.08 -13.66
CA ASP A 87 3.29 -14.46 -14.14
C ASP A 87 4.26 -14.52 -15.33
N HIS A 88 4.46 -13.38 -16.00
CA HIS A 88 5.41 -13.22 -17.09
C HIS A 88 6.57 -12.32 -16.65
N ALA A 89 7.81 -12.72 -16.95
CA ALA A 89 9.01 -11.98 -16.58
C ALA A 89 8.98 -10.49 -17.01
N PHE A 90 8.42 -10.21 -18.20
CA PHE A 90 8.24 -8.82 -18.66
C PHE A 90 7.24 -8.04 -17.82
N GLY A 91 6.14 -8.66 -17.38
CA GLY A 91 5.16 -8.00 -16.54
C GLY A 91 5.72 -7.67 -15.17
N PHE A 92 6.46 -8.59 -14.56
CA PHE A 92 7.21 -8.37 -13.33
C PHE A 92 8.20 -7.20 -13.43
N LEU A 93 9.04 -7.19 -14.47
CA LEU A 93 10.03 -6.11 -14.68
C LEU A 93 9.35 -4.75 -14.85
N LEU A 94 8.30 -4.67 -15.67
CA LEU A 94 7.58 -3.43 -15.90
C LEU A 94 6.85 -2.94 -14.65
N ASN A 95 6.25 -3.84 -13.86
CA ASN A 95 5.64 -3.49 -12.59
C ASN A 95 6.68 -3.00 -11.56
N THR A 96 7.89 -3.56 -11.59
CA THR A 96 9.01 -3.11 -10.74
C THR A 96 9.45 -1.70 -11.11
N LEU A 97 9.64 -1.42 -12.40
CA LEU A 97 9.97 -0.08 -12.90
C LEU A 97 8.87 0.93 -12.59
N GLU A 98 7.61 0.53 -12.76
CA GLU A 98 6.46 1.35 -12.44
C GLU A 98 6.41 1.68 -10.94
N THR A 99 6.70 0.72 -10.07
CA THR A 99 6.76 0.93 -8.61
C THR A 99 7.80 2.01 -8.25
N ARG A 100 8.98 1.99 -8.86
CA ARG A 100 9.99 3.04 -8.68
C ARG A 100 9.55 4.40 -9.25
N ARG A 101 8.86 4.39 -10.39
CA ARG A 101 8.34 5.62 -11.01
C ARG A 101 7.30 6.30 -10.13
N ILE A 102 6.34 5.53 -9.58
CA ILE A 102 5.29 6.09 -8.71
C ILE A 102 5.86 6.54 -7.37
N GLU A 103 6.86 5.85 -6.81
CA GLU A 103 7.57 6.28 -5.60
C GLU A 103 8.19 7.66 -5.80
N ASN A 104 8.97 7.83 -6.87
CA ASN A 104 9.61 9.10 -7.18
C ASN A 104 8.62 10.24 -7.41
N LYS A 105 7.43 9.96 -7.97
CA LYS A 105 6.37 10.97 -8.10
C LYS A 105 5.73 11.29 -6.75
N GLY A 106 5.38 10.27 -5.97
CA GLY A 106 4.78 10.42 -4.65
C GLY A 106 5.66 11.22 -3.69
N ARG A 107 6.97 10.93 -3.65
CA ARG A 107 7.93 11.66 -2.80
C ARG A 107 8.07 13.14 -3.15
N LYS A 108 7.89 13.49 -4.43
CA LYS A 108 7.93 14.90 -4.87
C LYS A 108 6.72 15.69 -4.38
N GLU A 109 5.57 15.04 -4.21
CA GLU A 109 4.36 15.68 -3.69
C GLU A 109 4.31 15.66 -2.16
N TRP A 110 4.69 14.55 -1.53
CA TRP A 110 4.63 14.38 -0.09
C TRP A 110 5.83 13.63 0.45
N ARG A 111 6.67 14.36 1.19
CA ARG A 111 7.92 13.86 1.78
C ARG A 111 7.73 13.06 3.07
N GLY A 112 6.51 13.02 3.62
CA GLY A 112 6.23 12.34 4.89
C GLY A 112 6.41 10.82 4.87
N MET A 113 6.75 10.23 3.71
CA MET A 113 7.10 8.82 3.58
C MET A 113 8.60 8.54 3.43
N ASP A 114 9.45 9.57 3.35
CA ASP A 114 10.89 9.39 3.10
C ASP A 114 11.57 8.53 4.18
N GLU A 115 11.18 8.67 5.45
CA GLU A 115 11.71 7.87 6.58
C GLU A 115 11.09 6.46 6.67
N GLU A 116 10.06 6.18 5.86
CA GLU A 116 9.15 5.05 6.05
C GLU A 116 9.18 4.08 4.87
N ILE A 117 9.61 4.56 3.70
CA ILE A 117 9.77 3.76 2.48
C ILE A 117 10.66 2.53 2.71
N ILE A 118 11.66 2.64 3.60
CA ILE A 118 12.54 1.50 3.93
C ILE A 118 11.76 0.29 4.45
N PHE A 119 10.62 0.50 5.12
CA PHE A 119 9.81 -0.59 5.63
C PHE A 119 9.13 -1.38 4.51
N TYR A 120 8.94 -0.82 3.32
CA TYR A 120 8.43 -1.58 2.17
C TYR A 120 9.42 -2.65 1.71
N TYR A 121 10.70 -2.30 1.60
CA TYR A 121 11.76 -3.21 1.15
C TYR A 121 12.05 -4.35 2.13
N GLY A 122 11.56 -4.26 3.36
CA GLY A 122 11.77 -5.28 4.40
C GLY A 122 10.80 -6.47 4.33
N PHE A 123 9.66 -6.34 3.65
CA PHE A 123 8.65 -7.41 3.55
C PHE A 123 8.08 -7.64 2.15
N ALA A 124 8.31 -6.73 1.21
CA ALA A 124 7.83 -6.82 -0.17
C ALA A 124 8.76 -7.63 -1.07
#